data_AF-A0A5R9GDW1-F1
#
_entry.id   AF-A0A5R9GDW1-F1
#
_cell.length_a   1.000
_cell.length_b   1.000
_cell.length_c   1.000
_cell.angle_alpha   90.00
_cell.angle_beta   90.00
_cell.angle_gamma   90.00
#
_symmetry.space_group_name_H-M   'P 1'
#
loop_
_entity.id
_entity.type
_entity.pdbx_description
1 polymer ?
#
loop_
_entity_poly.entity_id
_entity_poly.type
_entity_poly.pdbx_seq_one_letter_code
_entity_poly.pdbx_strand_id
1 'polypeptide(L)'
;MAKRGRSKSKWNKYRIVRSVSSLRSHIPKSKPYSKANLKSLLARYGRVIVKPVHGSGGKGVMRVRRSSSGRIEIRYKRKKKSYWSRAAANRYIRRKSRGKEMIVQRYIRLAQVRGCPFDLRVMVQRKRTSSSRWKVTGSLAKVAGKGYIITNIRRSHGKVLKTSAALRRSNLKGNTAPRRSRILKEVDRISLVSARTLSRFYRYIHTVGMDIGIDRHGKVWLIEANFTPDLTLFRKLSKKAYRNIVNYRK
;
A
#
# COMPACT_ATOMS: atom_id res chain seq x y z
N MET A 1 -18.63 -17.21 -25.32
CA MET A 1 -17.35 -17.45 -24.59
C MET A 1 -17.39 -16.89 -23.16
N ALA A 2 -17.44 -17.76 -22.16
CA ALA A 2 -17.55 -17.39 -20.75
C ALA A 2 -16.37 -16.52 -20.27
N LYS A 3 -16.65 -15.29 -19.81
CA LYS A 3 -15.67 -14.39 -19.18
C LYS A 3 -15.19 -15.00 -17.85
N ARG A 4 -14.17 -15.88 -17.88
CA ARG A 4 -13.41 -16.27 -16.69
C ARG A 4 -13.02 -15.00 -15.93
N GLY A 5 -13.58 -14.81 -14.74
CA GLY A 5 -13.37 -13.61 -13.94
C GLY A 5 -11.87 -13.40 -13.70
N ARG A 6 -11.33 -12.26 -14.14
CA ARG A 6 -9.92 -11.91 -13.90
C ARG A 6 -9.64 -11.95 -12.41
N SER A 7 -8.56 -12.63 -12.00
CA SER A 7 -8.18 -12.75 -10.59
C SER A 7 -8.07 -11.37 -9.91
N LYS A 8 -8.64 -11.23 -8.70
CA LYS A 8 -8.58 -10.01 -7.87
C LYS A 8 -7.26 -9.88 -7.08
N SER A 9 -6.26 -10.69 -7.43
CA SER A 9 -4.99 -10.78 -6.72
C SER A 9 -4.21 -9.46 -6.73
N LYS A 10 -3.35 -9.27 -5.72
CA LYS A 10 -2.45 -8.11 -5.68
C LYS A 10 -1.53 -8.08 -6.90
N TRP A 11 -1.09 -9.25 -7.38
CA TRP A 11 -0.22 -9.37 -8.54
C TRP A 11 -0.90 -8.93 -9.83
N ASN A 12 -2.15 -9.36 -10.07
CA ASN A 12 -2.87 -8.97 -11.27
C ASN A 12 -3.18 -7.46 -11.28
N LYS A 13 -3.68 -6.93 -10.15
CA LYS A 13 -3.91 -5.48 -10.01
C LYS A 13 -2.62 -4.68 -10.23
N TYR A 14 -1.48 -5.14 -9.70
CA TYR A 14 -0.17 -4.54 -9.95
C TYR A 14 0.19 -4.50 -11.43
N ARG A 15 0.02 -5.62 -12.16
CA ARG A 15 0.31 -5.68 -13.60
C ARG A 15 -0.54 -4.67 -14.38
N ILE A 16 -1.84 -4.61 -14.08
CA ILE A 16 -2.80 -3.71 -14.72
C ILE A 16 -2.42 -2.24 -14.49
N VAL A 17 -2.18 -1.81 -13.25
CA VAL A 17 -1.86 -0.39 -13.00
C VAL A 17 -0.46 -0.01 -13.48
N ARG A 18 0.48 -0.95 -13.53
CA ARG A 18 1.85 -0.70 -13.99
C ARG A 18 1.98 -0.58 -15.50
N SER A 19 1.06 -1.15 -16.29
CA SER A 19 1.10 -1.02 -17.75
C SER A 19 0.89 0.43 -18.18
N VAL A 20 0.11 1.19 -17.41
CA VAL A 20 -0.13 2.62 -17.62
C VAL A 20 1.14 3.43 -17.35
N SER A 21 1.64 4.12 -18.37
CA SER A 21 2.87 4.95 -18.32
C SER A 21 2.84 5.97 -17.19
N SER A 22 1.74 6.74 -17.09
CA SER A 22 1.55 7.80 -16.08
C SER A 22 1.44 7.30 -14.62
N LEU A 23 1.28 5.99 -14.41
CA LEU A 23 1.28 5.36 -13.08
C LEU A 23 2.60 4.64 -12.78
N ARG A 24 3.34 4.21 -13.80
CA ARG A 24 4.46 3.25 -13.70
C ARG A 24 5.53 3.68 -12.69
N SER A 25 5.85 4.97 -12.63
CA SER A 25 6.85 5.55 -11.71
C SER A 25 6.38 5.62 -10.25
N HIS A 26 5.06 5.50 -10.02
CA HIS A 26 4.38 5.52 -8.72
C HIS A 26 4.08 4.11 -8.19
N ILE A 27 4.35 3.05 -8.97
CA ILE A 27 4.15 1.68 -8.51
C ILE A 27 5.48 1.09 -8.02
N PRO A 28 5.61 0.67 -6.74
CA PRO A 28 6.82 0.02 -6.25
C PRO A 28 7.14 -1.23 -7.09
N LYS A 29 8.38 -1.32 -7.60
CA LYS A 29 8.82 -2.48 -8.39
C LYS A 29 8.53 -3.77 -7.61
N SER A 30 7.78 -4.67 -8.22
CA SER A 30 7.36 -5.94 -7.65
C SER A 30 7.60 -7.08 -8.64
N LYS A 31 7.92 -8.26 -8.11
CA LYS A 31 8.07 -9.51 -8.87
C LYS A 31 7.40 -10.66 -8.09
N PRO A 32 6.97 -11.76 -8.75
CA PRO A 32 6.60 -12.99 -8.05
C PRO A 32 7.77 -13.46 -7.19
N TYR A 33 7.46 -14.05 -6.03
CA TYR A 33 8.50 -14.52 -5.13
C TYR A 33 9.23 -15.74 -5.70
N SER A 34 10.55 -15.60 -5.83
CA SER A 34 11.49 -16.70 -6.07
C SER A 34 12.81 -16.35 -5.38
N LYS A 35 13.69 -17.34 -5.18
CA LYS A 35 15.03 -17.09 -4.61
C LYS A 35 15.78 -16.03 -5.45
N ALA A 36 15.70 -16.14 -6.78
CA ALA A 36 16.32 -15.21 -7.73
C ALA A 36 15.71 -13.80 -7.67
N ASN A 37 14.38 -13.69 -7.65
CA ASN A 37 13.70 -12.39 -7.57
C ASN A 37 13.93 -11.69 -6.22
N LEU A 38 13.97 -12.45 -5.13
CA LEU A 38 14.35 -11.93 -3.83
C LEU A 38 15.78 -11.38 -3.86
N LYS A 39 16.76 -12.18 -4.34
CA LYS A 39 18.17 -11.75 -4.49
C LYS A 39 18.27 -10.47 -5.31
N SER A 40 17.65 -10.44 -6.49
CA SER A 40 17.68 -9.31 -7.42
C SER A 40 17.13 -8.02 -6.81
N LEU A 41 15.92 -8.05 -6.21
CA LEU A 41 15.35 -6.84 -5.61
C LEU A 41 16.07 -6.42 -4.33
N LEU A 42 16.59 -7.38 -3.55
CA LEU A 42 17.33 -7.07 -2.33
C LEU A 42 18.69 -6.44 -2.65
N ALA A 43 19.38 -6.91 -3.69
CA ALA A 43 20.61 -6.29 -4.18
C ALA A 43 20.35 -4.86 -4.67
N ARG A 44 19.31 -4.65 -5.48
CA ARG A 44 19.00 -3.33 -6.06
C ARG A 44 18.52 -2.29 -5.03
N TYR A 45 17.76 -2.70 -4.02
CA TYR A 45 17.08 -1.76 -3.13
C TYR A 45 17.52 -1.85 -1.66
N GLY A 46 18.34 -2.85 -1.29
CA GLY A 46 18.79 -3.15 0.07
C GLY A 46 17.68 -3.66 1.02
N ARG A 47 16.41 -3.37 0.71
CA ARG A 47 15.24 -3.70 1.55
C ARG A 47 14.00 -3.91 0.70
N VAL A 48 13.27 -4.97 1.03
CA VAL A 48 12.05 -5.39 0.32
C VAL A 48 10.97 -5.82 1.30
N ILE A 49 9.73 -5.86 0.81
CA ILE A 49 8.59 -6.49 1.42
C ILE A 49 8.30 -7.79 0.68
N VAL A 50 8.14 -8.88 1.42
CA VAL A 50 7.56 -10.12 0.91
C VAL A 50 6.13 -10.21 1.46
N LYS A 51 5.14 -10.33 0.57
CA LYS A 51 3.72 -10.37 0.97
C LYS A 51 2.93 -11.38 0.15
N PRO A 52 1.88 -12.01 0.70
CA PRO A 52 1.03 -12.93 -0.05
C PRO A 52 0.35 -12.24 -1.23
N VAL A 53 0.15 -12.98 -2.33
CA VAL A 53 -0.60 -12.54 -3.51
C VAL A 53 -2.08 -12.28 -3.16
N HIS A 54 -2.62 -13.13 -2.29
CA HIS A 54 -4.00 -13.09 -1.77
C HIS A 54 -4.05 -12.80 -0.26
N GLY A 55 -5.14 -12.20 0.20
CA GLY A 55 -5.38 -11.90 1.61
C GLY A 55 -5.37 -10.40 1.93
N SER A 56 -5.59 -10.06 3.20
CA SER A 56 -5.83 -8.68 3.65
C SER A 56 -5.19 -8.39 5.00
N GLY A 57 -5.22 -7.12 5.40
CA GLY A 57 -4.85 -6.68 6.75
C GLY A 57 -3.37 -6.84 7.12
N GLY A 58 -2.48 -7.06 6.15
CA GLY A 58 -1.05 -7.25 6.42
C GLY A 58 -0.68 -8.62 7.01
N LYS A 59 -1.59 -9.60 7.00
CA LYS A 59 -1.28 -10.99 7.37
C LYS A 59 -0.23 -11.56 6.38
N GLY A 60 0.79 -12.24 6.91
CA GLY A 60 1.85 -12.85 6.09
C GLY A 60 2.91 -11.88 5.54
N VAL A 61 2.83 -10.58 5.87
CA VAL A 61 3.81 -9.60 5.40
C VAL A 61 5.11 -9.72 6.18
N MET A 62 6.22 -9.82 5.44
CA MET A 62 7.58 -9.87 5.96
C MET A 62 8.40 -8.72 5.38
N ARG A 63 9.24 -8.09 6.20
CA ARG A 63 10.27 -7.16 5.72
C ARG A 63 11.60 -7.88 5.70
N VAL A 64 12.28 -7.84 4.56
CA VAL A 64 13.60 -8.43 4.38
C VAL A 64 14.58 -7.30 4.08
N ARG A 65 15.71 -7.24 4.78
CA ARG A 65 16.82 -6.31 4.46
C ARG A 65 18.16 -7.03 4.48
N ARG A 66 19.11 -6.53 3.70
CA ARG A 66 20.54 -6.80 3.91
C ARG A 66 21.06 -5.82 4.98
N SER A 67 21.72 -6.30 6.02
CA SER A 67 22.43 -5.45 6.99
C SER A 67 23.77 -4.98 6.42
N SER A 68 24.41 -4.02 7.10
CA SER A 68 25.78 -3.60 6.81
C SER A 68 26.75 -4.77 6.93
N SER A 69 26.59 -5.61 7.95
CA SER A 69 27.35 -6.85 8.15
C SER A 69 27.06 -7.97 7.13
N GLY A 70 26.35 -7.69 6.02
CA GLY A 70 26.05 -8.69 4.99
C GLY A 70 24.93 -9.69 5.33
N ARG A 71 24.47 -9.77 6.59
CA ARG A 71 23.37 -10.67 7.02
C ARG A 71 22.04 -10.30 6.39
N ILE A 72 21.20 -11.29 6.16
CA ILE A 72 19.79 -11.11 5.77
C ILE A 72 18.93 -11.07 7.02
N GLU A 73 18.34 -9.92 7.31
CA GLU A 73 17.39 -9.75 8.40
C GLU A 73 15.95 -9.83 7.90
N ILE A 74 15.15 -10.66 8.56
CA ILE A 74 13.73 -10.84 8.29
C ILE A 74 12.94 -10.43 9.52
N ARG A 75 12.06 -9.44 9.35
CA ARG A 75 11.05 -9.08 10.35
C ARG A 75 9.69 -9.64 9.93
N TYR A 76 9.09 -10.41 10.82
CA TYR A 76 7.75 -10.98 10.66
C TYR A 76 6.98 -10.80 11.97
N LYS A 77 5.86 -10.07 11.93
CA LYS A 77 5.18 -9.59 13.15
C LYS A 77 6.18 -8.84 14.04
N ARG A 78 6.24 -9.13 15.35
CA ARG A 78 7.23 -8.57 16.30
C ARG A 78 8.59 -9.30 16.28
N LYS A 79 8.70 -10.44 15.57
CA LYS A 79 9.93 -11.26 15.58
C LYS A 79 10.92 -10.77 14.53
N LYS A 80 12.20 -10.66 14.92
CA LYS A 80 13.36 -10.43 14.05
C LYS A 80 14.19 -11.72 14.01
N LYS A 81 14.58 -12.15 12.82
CA LYS A 81 15.55 -13.25 12.62
C LYS A 81 16.62 -12.77 11.63
N SER A 82 17.86 -13.19 11.85
CA SER A 82 19.02 -12.79 11.03
C SER A 82 19.75 -14.04 10.57
N TYR A 83 20.16 -14.06 9.30
CA TYR A 83 20.79 -15.22 8.67
C TYR A 83 22.01 -14.78 7.86
N TRP A 84 23.11 -15.52 7.97
CA TRP A 84 24.24 -15.41 7.04
C TRP A 84 23.92 -16.10 5.72
N SER A 85 23.40 -17.33 5.81
CA SER A 85 23.02 -18.12 4.65
C SER A 85 21.75 -17.58 3.98
N ARG A 86 21.88 -17.26 2.67
CA ARG A 86 20.75 -16.97 1.77
C ARG A 86 19.77 -18.14 1.73
N ALA A 87 20.25 -19.38 1.78
CA ALA A 87 19.40 -20.56 1.78
C ALA A 87 18.56 -20.63 3.06
N ALA A 88 19.16 -20.41 4.23
CA ALA A 88 18.46 -20.40 5.52
C ALA A 88 17.37 -19.30 5.58
N ALA A 89 17.70 -18.09 5.09
CA ALA A 89 16.73 -16.99 4.98
C ALA A 89 15.53 -17.38 4.09
N ASN A 90 15.79 -17.99 2.93
CA ASN A 90 14.75 -18.46 2.02
C ASN A 90 13.88 -19.58 2.63
N ARG A 91 14.48 -20.54 3.35
CA ARG A 91 13.75 -21.60 4.08
C ARG A 91 12.81 -20.98 5.11
N TYR A 92 13.29 -19.98 5.87
CA TYR A 92 12.45 -19.27 6.84
C TYR A 92 11.25 -18.59 6.16
N ILE A 93 11.48 -17.87 5.06
CA ILE A 93 10.40 -17.20 4.31
C ILE A 93 9.37 -18.22 3.82
N ARG A 94 9.80 -19.31 3.16
CA ARG A 94 8.91 -20.36 2.66
C ARG A 94 8.06 -20.98 3.78
N ARG A 95 8.69 -21.32 4.90
CA ARG A 95 7.98 -21.85 6.08
C ARG A 95 6.93 -20.88 6.62
N LYS A 96 7.22 -19.57 6.63
CA LYS A 96 6.23 -18.55 7.06
C LYS A 96 5.15 -18.27 6.01
N SER A 97 5.44 -18.52 4.74
CA SER A 97 4.46 -18.40 3.65
C SER A 97 3.43 -19.52 3.62
N ARG A 98 3.72 -20.70 4.20
CA ARG A 98 2.80 -21.85 4.30
C ARG A 98 2.21 -22.24 2.92
N GLY A 99 3.07 -22.43 1.92
CA GLY A 99 2.68 -22.80 0.55
C GLY A 99 2.01 -21.70 -0.27
N LYS A 100 1.67 -20.55 0.32
CA LYS A 100 0.97 -19.46 -0.40
C LYS A 100 1.87 -18.81 -1.44
N GLU A 101 1.27 -18.43 -2.56
CA GLU A 101 1.91 -17.55 -3.53
C GLU A 101 2.26 -16.19 -2.90
N MET A 102 3.47 -15.72 -3.16
CA MET A 102 4.00 -14.47 -2.60
C MET A 102 4.53 -13.57 -3.70
N ILE A 103 4.65 -12.27 -3.40
CA ILE A 103 5.37 -11.28 -4.20
C ILE A 103 6.49 -10.65 -3.37
N VAL A 104 7.59 -10.32 -4.04
CA VAL A 104 8.66 -9.45 -3.51
C VAL A 104 8.45 -8.06 -4.09
N GLN A 105 8.36 -7.05 -3.23
CA GLN A 105 8.11 -5.67 -3.58
C GLN A 105 9.19 -4.77 -2.95
N ARG A 106 9.65 -3.76 -3.69
CA ARG A 106 10.53 -2.70 -3.14
C ARG A 106 9.91 -2.11 -1.88
N TYR A 107 10.70 -2.01 -0.80
CA TYR A 107 10.27 -1.31 0.40
C TYR A 107 10.30 0.21 0.18
N ILE A 108 9.21 0.89 0.51
CA ILE A 108 9.12 2.35 0.47
C ILE A 108 9.40 2.91 1.87
N ARG A 109 10.37 3.81 1.98
CA ARG A 109 10.66 4.55 3.22
C ARG A 109 9.64 5.69 3.35
N LEU A 110 8.50 5.39 3.95
CA LEU A 110 7.41 6.34 4.13
C LEU A 110 7.84 7.52 5.00
N ALA A 111 7.27 8.69 4.71
CA ALA A 111 7.26 9.82 5.61
C ALA A 111 6.64 9.42 6.96
N GLN A 112 7.03 10.13 8.01
CA GLN A 112 6.76 9.76 9.38
C GLN A 112 6.17 10.94 10.15
N VAL A 113 5.21 10.66 11.00
CA VAL A 113 4.68 11.59 12.01
C VAL A 113 5.29 11.19 13.34
N ARG A 114 6.10 12.06 13.95
CA ARG A 114 6.81 11.78 15.21
C ARG A 114 7.55 10.44 15.21
N GLY A 115 8.31 10.17 14.15
CA GLY A 115 9.09 8.92 13.99
C GLY A 115 8.28 7.69 13.56
N CYS A 116 6.94 7.78 13.51
CA CYS A 116 6.07 6.67 13.09
C CYS A 116 5.67 6.79 11.62
N PRO A 117 5.92 5.76 10.77
CA PRO A 117 5.52 5.80 9.37
C PRO A 117 4.00 5.87 9.22
N PHE A 118 3.54 6.51 8.14
CA PHE A 118 2.13 6.52 7.76
C PHE A 118 1.93 6.32 6.26
N ASP A 119 0.81 5.72 5.89
CA ASP A 119 0.26 5.71 4.54
C ASP A 119 -1.16 6.28 4.58
N LEU A 120 -1.70 6.63 3.42
CA LEU A 120 -3.04 7.14 3.26
C LEU A 120 -3.97 6.03 2.80
N ARG A 121 -5.18 6.00 3.35
CA ARG A 121 -6.33 5.33 2.75
C ARG A 121 -7.11 6.39 1.99
N VAL A 122 -7.19 6.26 0.67
CA VAL A 122 -7.98 7.13 -0.20
C VAL A 122 -9.16 6.31 -0.74
N MET A 123 -10.38 6.82 -0.53
CA MET A 123 -11.61 6.23 -1.05
C MET A 123 -11.92 6.86 -2.38
N VAL A 124 -11.98 6.02 -3.42
CA VAL A 124 -12.35 6.42 -4.78
C VAL A 124 -13.62 5.67 -5.15
N GLN A 125 -14.67 6.40 -5.50
CA GLN A 125 -15.99 5.83 -5.76
C GLN A 125 -16.63 6.45 -7.00
N ARG A 126 -17.54 5.71 -7.63
CA ARG A 126 -18.50 6.20 -8.62
C ARG A 126 -19.88 5.68 -8.21
N LYS A 127 -20.96 6.39 -8.56
CA LYS A 127 -22.32 5.85 -8.43
C LYS A 127 -22.49 4.65 -9.37
N ARG A 128 -23.56 3.86 -9.16
CA ARG A 128 -23.88 2.70 -10.00
C ARG A 128 -24.49 3.06 -11.35
N THR A 129 -24.82 4.33 -11.59
CA THR A 129 -25.33 4.82 -12.87
C THR A 129 -24.25 4.84 -13.95
N SER A 130 -24.65 4.60 -15.20
CA SER A 130 -23.77 4.42 -16.37
C SER A 130 -22.85 5.62 -16.67
N SER A 131 -23.27 6.84 -16.31
CA SER A 131 -22.54 8.09 -16.57
C SER A 131 -21.69 8.61 -15.40
N SER A 132 -21.70 7.96 -14.23
CA SER A 132 -21.04 8.53 -13.04
C SER A 132 -19.52 8.54 -13.16
N ARG A 133 -18.94 9.74 -13.06
CA ARG A 133 -17.48 9.93 -12.97
C ARG A 133 -16.95 9.41 -11.62
N TRP A 134 -15.76 8.82 -11.65
CA TRP A 134 -15.01 8.47 -10.44
C TRP A 134 -14.60 9.74 -9.67
N LYS A 135 -14.82 9.76 -8.35
CA LYS A 135 -14.46 10.84 -7.43
C LYS A 135 -13.70 10.30 -6.22
N VAL A 136 -12.82 11.13 -5.65
CA VAL A 136 -12.27 10.90 -4.31
C VAL A 136 -13.30 11.37 -3.30
N THR A 137 -13.80 10.46 -2.46
CA THR A 137 -14.89 10.73 -1.51
C THR A 137 -14.41 10.89 -0.08
N GLY A 138 -13.15 10.54 0.18
CA GLY A 138 -12.52 10.77 1.46
C GLY A 138 -11.10 10.21 1.51
N SER A 139 -10.28 10.79 2.38
CA SER A 139 -8.96 10.25 2.69
C SER A 139 -8.66 10.35 4.18
N LEU A 140 -7.85 9.42 4.66
CA LEU A 140 -7.31 9.44 6.02
C LEU A 140 -5.87 8.94 6.03
N ALA A 141 -5.10 9.33 7.04
CA ALA A 141 -3.77 8.79 7.28
C ALA A 141 -3.82 7.70 8.36
N LYS A 142 -3.15 6.58 8.10
CA LYS A 142 -2.94 5.50 9.06
C LYS A 142 -1.52 5.59 9.61
N VAL A 143 -1.36 6.19 10.80
CA VAL A 143 -0.05 6.30 11.46
C VAL A 143 0.20 5.02 12.25
N ALA A 144 1.33 4.35 12.00
CA ALA A 144 1.72 3.16 12.76
C ALA A 144 1.97 3.48 14.25
N GLY A 145 1.79 2.51 15.14
CA GLY A 145 2.27 2.63 16.52
C GLY A 145 3.81 2.59 16.61
N LYS A 146 4.35 3.02 17.75
CA LYS A 146 5.80 3.14 18.00
C LYS A 146 6.49 1.78 17.76
N GLY A 147 7.59 1.79 16.99
CA GLY A 147 8.36 0.59 16.66
C GLY A 147 7.78 -0.28 15.52
N TYR A 148 6.56 -0.02 15.05
CA TYR A 148 5.96 -0.76 13.93
C TYR A 148 6.33 -0.17 12.58
N ILE A 149 6.51 -1.07 11.61
CA ILE A 149 6.88 -0.73 10.23
C ILE A 149 5.68 -0.78 9.30
N ILE A 150 4.67 -1.57 9.66
CA ILE A 150 3.41 -1.67 8.94
C ILE A 150 2.41 -0.68 9.53
N THR A 151 1.68 0.01 8.67
CA THR A 151 0.69 1.04 9.03
C THR A 151 -0.72 0.48 9.18
N ASN A 152 -0.86 -0.85 9.24
CA ASN A 152 -2.14 -1.48 9.54
C ASN A 152 -2.52 -1.17 10.99
N ILE A 153 -3.51 -0.29 11.19
CA ILE A 153 -3.90 0.24 12.52
C ILE A 153 -4.19 -0.87 13.52
N ARG A 154 -4.99 -1.88 13.15
CA ARG A 154 -5.32 -3.02 14.02
C ARG A 154 -4.10 -3.83 14.49
N ARG A 155 -3.00 -3.86 13.72
CA ARG A 155 -1.78 -4.62 14.06
C ARG A 155 -0.69 -3.80 14.70
N SER A 156 -0.64 -2.52 14.35
CA SER A 156 0.38 -1.62 14.83
C SER A 156 -0.02 -0.88 16.09
N HIS A 157 -1.28 -1.05 16.56
CA HIS A 157 -1.85 -0.23 17.63
C HIS A 157 -1.67 1.27 17.33
N GLY A 158 -1.76 1.60 16.03
CA GLY A 158 -1.57 2.94 15.52
C GLY A 158 -2.82 3.81 15.67
N LYS A 159 -2.76 5.00 15.09
CA LYS A 159 -3.88 5.95 15.10
C LYS A 159 -4.23 6.47 13.72
N VAL A 160 -5.45 6.94 13.59
CA VAL A 160 -5.96 7.60 12.38
C VAL A 160 -5.84 9.11 12.55
N LEU A 161 -5.39 9.80 11.51
CA LEU A 161 -5.38 11.26 11.44
C LEU A 161 -6.05 11.74 10.16
N LYS A 162 -6.51 13.01 10.15
CA LYS A 162 -6.83 13.71 8.90
C LYS A 162 -5.58 13.73 8.02
N THR A 163 -5.72 13.50 6.73
CA THR A 163 -4.60 13.48 5.77
C THR A 163 -3.76 14.77 5.85
N SER A 164 -4.42 15.93 5.86
CA SER A 164 -3.76 17.24 5.98
C SER A 164 -2.96 17.39 7.28
N ALA A 165 -3.50 16.89 8.40
CA ALA A 165 -2.83 16.91 9.69
C ALA A 165 -1.61 15.99 9.72
N ALA A 166 -1.69 14.80 9.12
CA ALA A 166 -0.55 13.90 9.01
C ALA A 166 0.57 14.51 8.15
N LEU A 167 0.24 15.09 7.00
CA LEU A 167 1.23 15.77 6.16
C LEU A 167 1.88 16.95 6.90
N ARG A 168 1.08 17.81 7.55
CA ARG A 168 1.59 18.94 8.33
C ARG A 168 2.55 18.51 9.45
N ARG A 169 2.24 17.42 10.16
CA ARG A 169 3.03 16.90 11.29
C ARG A 169 4.16 15.96 10.87
N SER A 170 4.38 15.76 9.57
CA SER A 170 5.33 14.78 9.08
C SER A 170 6.72 15.36 8.83
N ASN A 171 7.72 14.47 8.79
CA ASN A 171 9.11 14.77 8.45
C ASN A 171 9.37 14.91 6.93
N LEU A 172 8.39 15.38 6.16
CA LEU A 172 8.59 15.70 4.75
C LEU A 172 9.71 16.74 4.61
N LYS A 173 10.65 16.51 3.70
CA LYS A 173 11.67 17.52 3.38
C LYS A 173 10.97 18.77 2.81
N GLY A 174 11.31 19.96 3.34
CA GLY A 174 10.72 21.23 2.91
C GLY A 174 9.19 21.26 3.03
N ASN A 175 8.65 20.92 4.21
CA ASN A 175 7.22 20.72 4.46
C ASN A 175 6.39 22.04 4.50
N THR A 176 6.27 22.71 3.35
CA THR A 176 5.48 23.94 3.18
C THR A 176 4.03 23.65 2.77
N ALA A 177 3.12 24.61 2.96
CA ALA A 177 1.72 24.46 2.55
C ALA A 177 1.56 24.23 1.02
N PRO A 178 2.26 24.97 0.12
CA PRO A 178 2.22 24.70 -1.31
C PRO A 178 2.71 23.30 -1.69
N ARG A 179 3.77 22.82 -1.02
CA ARG A 179 4.27 21.44 -1.24
C ARG A 179 3.23 20.40 -0.83
N ARG A 180 2.60 20.56 0.33
CA ARG A 180 1.52 19.66 0.78
C ARG A 180 0.35 19.66 -0.19
N SER A 181 -0.04 20.81 -0.71
CA SER A 181 -1.10 20.94 -1.73
C SER A 181 -0.76 20.16 -3.01
N ARG A 182 0.46 20.32 -3.54
CA ARG A 182 0.94 19.55 -4.71
C ARG A 182 0.91 18.03 -4.48
N ILE A 183 1.37 17.59 -3.31
CA ILE A 183 1.33 16.16 -2.93
C ILE A 183 -0.12 15.65 -2.90
N LEU A 184 -1.06 16.41 -2.34
CA LEU A 184 -2.48 16.02 -2.29
C LEU A 184 -3.11 15.93 -3.67
N LYS A 185 -2.87 16.91 -4.56
CA LYS A 185 -3.31 16.87 -5.95
C LYS A 185 -2.79 15.62 -6.66
N GLU A 186 -1.53 15.25 -6.41
CA GLU A 186 -0.92 14.06 -6.99
C GLU A 186 -1.51 12.76 -6.42
N VAL A 187 -1.80 12.71 -5.10
CA VAL A 187 -2.51 11.59 -4.47
C VAL A 187 -3.87 11.37 -5.14
N ASP A 188 -4.63 12.43 -5.38
CA ASP A 188 -5.95 12.36 -6.02
C ASP A 188 -5.83 11.91 -7.48
N ARG A 189 -4.89 12.50 -8.23
CA ARG A 189 -4.61 12.12 -9.63
C ARG A 189 -4.29 10.63 -9.74
N ILE A 190 -3.32 10.15 -8.97
CA ILE A 190 -2.89 8.73 -8.99
C ILE A 190 -4.04 7.82 -8.59
N SER A 191 -4.83 8.19 -7.57
CA SER A 191 -5.96 7.40 -7.10
C SER A 191 -7.07 7.30 -8.15
N LEU A 192 -7.42 8.40 -8.80
CA LEU A 192 -8.44 8.46 -9.85
C LEU A 192 -8.04 7.68 -11.10
N VAL A 193 -6.81 7.90 -11.61
CA VAL A 193 -6.30 7.19 -12.78
C VAL A 193 -6.23 5.69 -12.51
N SER A 194 -5.80 5.29 -11.31
CA SER A 194 -5.76 3.88 -10.91
C SER A 194 -7.15 3.25 -10.84
N ALA A 195 -8.14 3.94 -10.26
CA ALA A 195 -9.52 3.44 -10.19
C ALA A 195 -10.14 3.28 -11.58
N ARG A 196 -10.00 4.28 -12.45
CA ARG A 196 -10.44 4.21 -13.86
C ARG A 196 -9.79 3.04 -14.58
N THR A 197 -8.46 2.91 -14.46
CA THR A 197 -7.70 1.82 -15.08
C THR A 197 -8.22 0.46 -14.62
N LEU A 198 -8.35 0.25 -13.30
CA LEU A 198 -8.85 -1.02 -12.77
C LEU A 198 -10.30 -1.30 -13.21
N SER A 199 -11.15 -0.27 -13.30
CA SER A 199 -12.55 -0.44 -13.70
C SER A 199 -12.75 -0.93 -15.14
N ARG A 200 -11.81 -0.64 -16.05
CA ARG A 200 -11.80 -1.19 -17.41
C ARG A 200 -11.62 -2.72 -17.40
N PHE A 201 -10.92 -3.25 -16.39
CA PHE A 201 -10.64 -4.68 -16.25
C PHE A 201 -11.62 -5.39 -15.31
N TYR A 202 -12.18 -4.67 -14.33
CA TYR A 202 -13.09 -5.18 -13.31
C TYR A 202 -14.38 -4.35 -13.34
N ARG A 203 -15.23 -4.58 -14.36
CA ARG A 203 -16.40 -3.72 -14.64
C ARG A 203 -17.40 -3.58 -13.47
N TYR A 204 -17.46 -4.58 -12.59
CA TYR A 204 -18.33 -4.61 -11.41
C TYR A 204 -17.87 -3.71 -10.25
N ILE A 205 -16.69 -3.06 -10.32
CA ILE A 205 -16.23 -2.21 -9.22
C ILE A 205 -16.82 -0.79 -9.33
N HIS A 206 -17.32 -0.30 -8.21
CA HIS A 206 -17.80 1.08 -8.02
C HIS A 206 -17.11 1.78 -6.83
N THR A 207 -16.29 1.05 -6.08
CA THR A 207 -15.57 1.55 -4.91
C THR A 207 -14.21 0.88 -4.85
N VAL A 208 -13.17 1.69 -4.63
CA VAL A 208 -11.80 1.22 -4.42
C VAL A 208 -11.18 2.00 -3.26
N GLY A 209 -10.66 1.29 -2.26
CA GLY A 209 -9.79 1.89 -1.24
C GLY A 209 -8.34 1.75 -1.66
N MET A 210 -7.73 2.85 -2.06
CA MET A 210 -6.31 2.93 -2.40
C MET A 210 -5.49 3.11 -1.13
N ASP A 211 -4.49 2.25 -0.94
CA ASP A 211 -3.44 2.47 0.06
C ASP A 211 -2.26 3.16 -0.64
N ILE A 212 -2.06 4.44 -0.30
CA ILE A 212 -1.08 5.34 -0.93
C ILE A 212 0.03 5.68 0.07
N GLY A 213 1.27 5.38 -0.29
CA GLY A 213 2.45 5.80 0.45
C GLY A 213 2.96 7.15 -0.02
N ILE A 214 3.54 7.92 0.89
CA ILE A 214 4.29 9.14 0.58
C ILE A 214 5.66 8.96 1.21
N ASP A 215 6.74 9.09 0.45
CA ASP A 215 8.09 9.05 1.02
C ASP A 215 8.56 10.42 1.53
N ARG A 216 9.71 10.46 2.22
CA ARG A 216 10.25 11.69 2.82
C ARG A 216 10.50 12.84 1.82
N HIS A 217 10.58 12.54 0.53
CA HIS A 217 10.78 13.53 -0.52
C HIS A 217 9.45 14.02 -1.12
N GLY A 218 8.32 13.47 -0.66
CA GLY A 218 6.98 13.81 -1.15
C GLY A 218 6.55 12.99 -2.36
N LYS A 219 7.32 11.98 -2.79
CA LYS A 219 6.91 11.13 -3.90
C LYS A 219 5.77 10.21 -3.48
N VAL A 220 4.73 10.20 -4.28
CA VAL A 220 3.50 9.42 -4.10
C VAL A 220 3.68 8.01 -4.68
N TRP A 221 3.27 6.99 -3.92
CA TRP A 221 3.38 5.59 -4.28
C TRP A 221 2.04 4.87 -4.11
N LEU A 222 1.52 4.22 -5.15
CA LEU A 222 0.39 3.30 -5.00
C LEU A 222 0.88 1.96 -4.47
N ILE A 223 0.54 1.63 -3.21
CA ILE A 223 0.98 0.41 -2.54
C ILE A 223 0.04 -0.75 -2.84
N GLU A 224 -1.27 -0.50 -2.75
CA GLU A 224 -2.33 -1.49 -2.95
C GLU A 224 -3.67 -0.84 -3.30
N ALA A 225 -4.51 -1.57 -4.03
CA ALA A 225 -5.90 -1.20 -4.31
C ALA A 225 -6.84 -2.29 -3.77
N ASN A 226 -7.80 -1.90 -2.92
CA ASN A 226 -8.74 -2.82 -2.28
C ASN A 226 -10.16 -2.60 -2.80
N PHE A 227 -10.80 -3.65 -3.34
CA PHE A 227 -12.18 -3.56 -3.87
C PHE A 227 -13.26 -3.67 -2.79
N THR A 228 -12.91 -4.16 -1.60
CA THR A 228 -13.78 -4.21 -0.42
C THR A 228 -13.10 -3.51 0.77
N PRO A 229 -12.90 -2.19 0.71
CA PRO A 229 -12.18 -1.48 1.76
C PRO A 229 -12.99 -1.39 3.05
N ASP A 230 -12.31 -1.66 4.18
CA ASP A 230 -12.83 -1.44 5.53
C ASP A 230 -13.04 0.08 5.78
N LEU A 231 -14.28 0.47 6.09
CA LEU A 231 -14.70 1.85 6.34
C LEU A 231 -14.66 2.24 7.81
N THR A 232 -14.42 1.30 8.73
CA THR A 232 -14.43 1.57 10.18
C THR A 232 -13.44 2.65 10.59
N LEU A 233 -12.32 2.78 9.87
CA LEU A 233 -11.32 3.83 10.10
C LEU A 233 -11.87 5.24 9.78
N PHE A 234 -12.78 5.38 8.81
CA PHE A 234 -13.43 6.67 8.53
C PHE A 234 -14.43 7.03 9.61
N ARG A 235 -15.15 6.05 10.16
CA ARG A 235 -16.03 6.27 11.32
C ARG A 235 -15.25 6.76 12.54
N LYS A 236 -14.05 6.20 12.79
CA LYS A 236 -13.13 6.65 13.84
C LYS A 236 -12.56 8.05 13.59
N LEU A 237 -12.43 8.47 12.32
CA LEU A 237 -11.93 9.80 11.99
C LEU A 237 -13.02 10.88 12.15
N SER A 238 -14.20 10.64 11.59
CA SER A 238 -15.31 11.61 11.59
C SER A 238 -16.61 10.95 11.12
N LYS A 239 -17.71 11.14 11.87
CA LYS A 239 -19.06 10.72 11.45
C LYS A 239 -19.45 11.30 10.08
N LYS A 240 -19.11 12.57 9.80
CA LYS A 240 -19.37 13.24 8.51
C LYS A 240 -18.63 12.56 7.35
N ALA A 241 -17.32 12.31 7.51
CA ALA A 241 -16.54 11.62 6.48
C ALA A 241 -17.08 10.21 6.19
N TYR A 242 -17.47 9.48 7.24
CA TYR A 242 -18.09 8.16 7.10
C TYR A 242 -19.43 8.22 6.34
N ARG A 243 -20.34 9.13 6.73
CA ARG A 243 -21.65 9.32 6.07
C ARG A 243 -21.47 9.64 4.58
N ASN A 244 -20.56 10.55 4.23
CA ASN A 244 -20.30 10.89 2.84
C ASN A 244 -19.88 9.67 1.99
N ILE A 245 -18.98 8.83 2.51
CA ILE A 245 -18.49 7.63 1.81
C ILE A 245 -19.60 6.58 1.66
N VAL A 246 -20.43 6.40 2.69
CA VAL A 246 -21.55 5.45 2.69
C VAL A 246 -22.64 5.90 1.72
N ASN A 247 -23.03 7.17 1.75
CA ASN A 247 -24.06 7.72 0.87
C ASN A 247 -23.65 7.63 -0.60
N TYR A 248 -22.36 7.72 -0.91
CA TYR A 248 -21.85 7.57 -2.27
C TYR A 248 -21.88 6.12 -2.80
N ARG A 249 -22.13 5.12 -1.94
CA ARG A 249 -22.32 3.72 -2.37
C ARG A 249 -23.75 3.41 -2.82
N LYS A 250 -24.71 4.21 -2.36
CA LYS A 250 -26.10 4.17 -2.83
C LYS A 250 -26.12 4.73 -4.25
#